data_AF-A0A5C6UWY2-F1
#
_entry.id   AF-A0A5C6UWY2-F1
#
_cell.length_a   1.000
_cell.length_b   1.000
_cell.length_c   1.000
_cell.angle_alpha   90.00
_cell.angle_beta   90.00
_cell.angle_gamma   90.00
#
_symmetry.space_group_name_H-M   'P 1'
#
loop_
_entity.id
_entity.type
_entity.pdbx_description
1 polymer ?
#
loop_
_entity_poly.entity_id
_entity_poly.type
_entity_poly.pdbx_seq_one_letter_code
_entity_poly.pdbx_strand_id
1 'polypeptide(L)'
;MSGPHPQDLNTQDARRPRWIEAAVASLGHVMATGLVALAALMVVVGPGHVRALLEVELAQGWVPERWLGPVAAHLVLSALVWALIVAAGRALRGFSAGSRSPRLVRARGAVATETLIVMPVLLLLVFGLAQLAVVNIAGMLANYAAIQAGRAVWVWHPETQPLNDQSARRGVSEEMVIDHARAQAAAALAPVAPGDHQMSNGEGSAVLERMRVMMMASQIESPPNDSGRLVGEVGFEAATNEDAAFWRALDGSSFPERTSRKITFAFLATDVELVSRGDEVGASLTYRHYIAFPLVGAIFGEQSSVGGRSGSFSAITREFLLPAQVQPNAETPEL
;
A
#
# COMPACT_ATOMS: atom_id res chain seq x y z
N MET A 1 -55.33 -34.48 -64.98
CA MET A 1 -53.89 -34.76 -64.93
C MET A 1 -53.35 -34.15 -63.64
N SER A 2 -53.34 -34.95 -62.59
CA SER A 2 -52.96 -34.58 -61.23
C SER A 2 -51.53 -35.09 -61.02
N GLY A 3 -50.58 -34.17 -60.89
CA GLY A 3 -49.17 -34.50 -60.64
C GLY A 3 -48.96 -35.06 -59.23
N PRO A 4 -47.99 -35.97 -59.02
CA PRO A 4 -47.72 -36.55 -57.71
C PRO A 4 -47.15 -35.52 -56.74
N HIS A 5 -47.68 -35.49 -55.52
CA HIS A 5 -47.16 -34.73 -54.39
C HIS A 5 -45.74 -35.21 -54.03
N PRO A 6 -44.78 -34.30 -53.79
CA PRO A 6 -43.48 -34.67 -53.26
C PRO A 6 -43.66 -35.24 -51.85
N GLN A 7 -43.12 -36.44 -51.63
CA GLN A 7 -43.03 -37.06 -50.31
C GLN A 7 -42.15 -36.20 -49.42
N ASP A 8 -42.70 -35.70 -48.32
CA ASP A 8 -41.94 -35.11 -47.22
C ASP A 8 -40.97 -36.17 -46.69
N LEU A 9 -39.69 -35.99 -47.02
CA LEU A 9 -38.60 -36.74 -46.41
C LEU A 9 -38.61 -36.42 -44.93
N ASN A 10 -39.15 -37.37 -44.17
CA ASN A 10 -39.17 -37.40 -42.72
C ASN A 10 -37.70 -37.49 -42.24
N THR A 11 -37.02 -36.35 -42.17
CA THR A 11 -35.76 -36.20 -41.46
C THR A 11 -36.07 -36.38 -39.98
N GLN A 12 -36.09 -37.64 -39.55
CA GLN A 12 -35.96 -37.99 -38.15
C GLN A 12 -34.60 -37.48 -37.69
N ASP A 13 -34.57 -36.21 -37.28
CA ASP A 13 -33.46 -35.64 -36.53
C ASP A 13 -33.22 -36.56 -35.34
N ALA A 14 -32.12 -37.30 -35.40
CA ALA A 14 -31.61 -38.10 -34.30
C ALA A 14 -31.38 -37.16 -33.11
N ARG A 15 -32.42 -36.97 -32.29
CA ARG A 15 -32.37 -36.13 -31.11
C ARG A 15 -31.27 -36.67 -30.23
N ARG A 16 -30.15 -35.94 -30.17
CA ARG A 16 -29.06 -36.24 -29.25
C ARG A 16 -29.68 -36.37 -27.85
N PRO A 17 -29.31 -37.40 -27.09
CA PRO A 17 -29.93 -37.61 -25.80
C PRO A 17 -29.53 -36.43 -24.87
N ARG A 18 -30.54 -35.78 -24.29
CA ARG A 18 -30.44 -34.53 -23.51
C ARG A 18 -29.37 -34.54 -22.41
N TRP A 19 -29.02 -35.71 -21.89
CA TRP A 19 -27.98 -35.85 -20.85
C TRP A 19 -26.57 -35.54 -21.38
N ILE A 20 -26.29 -35.81 -22.67
CA ILE A 20 -25.00 -35.47 -23.30
C ILE A 20 -24.86 -33.96 -23.40
N GLU A 21 -25.92 -33.26 -23.81
CA GLU A 21 -25.93 -31.79 -23.89
C GLU A 21 -25.74 -31.14 -22.52
N ALA A 22 -26.41 -31.66 -21.50
CA ALA A 22 -26.25 -31.19 -20.12
C ALA A 22 -24.82 -31.44 -19.59
N ALA A 23 -24.21 -32.59 -19.89
CA ALA A 23 -22.85 -32.91 -19.48
C ALA A 23 -21.80 -32.02 -20.17
N VAL A 24 -21.98 -31.74 -21.46
CA VAL A 24 -21.09 -30.82 -22.19
C VAL A 24 -21.22 -29.39 -21.66
N ALA A 25 -22.46 -28.95 -21.36
CA ALA A 25 -22.70 -27.64 -20.79
C ALA A 25 -22.11 -27.49 -19.37
N SER A 26 -22.22 -28.52 -18.53
CA SER A 26 -21.66 -28.49 -17.17
C SER A 26 -20.12 -28.47 -17.22
N LEU A 27 -19.50 -29.26 -18.09
CA LEU A 27 -18.05 -29.24 -18.29
C LEU A 27 -17.56 -27.85 -18.74
N GLY A 28 -18.32 -27.19 -19.62
CA GLY A 28 -18.04 -25.81 -20.04
C GLY A 28 -18.05 -24.82 -18.87
N HIS A 29 -18.98 -24.94 -17.94
CA HIS A 29 -19.04 -24.08 -16.75
C HIS A 29 -17.92 -24.36 -15.74
N VAL A 30 -17.53 -25.62 -15.55
CA VAL A 30 -16.39 -25.98 -14.69
C VAL A 30 -15.10 -25.39 -15.26
N MET A 31 -14.84 -25.57 -16.56
CA MET A 31 -13.65 -24.99 -17.20
C MET A 31 -13.64 -23.47 -17.13
N ALA A 32 -14.77 -22.82 -17.41
CA ALA A 32 -14.87 -21.36 -17.31
C ALA A 32 -14.60 -20.86 -15.88
N THR A 33 -15.09 -21.57 -14.87
CA THR A 33 -14.82 -21.26 -13.46
C THR A 33 -13.33 -21.37 -13.13
N GLY A 34 -12.67 -22.45 -13.59
CA GLY A 34 -11.22 -22.62 -13.44
C GLY A 34 -10.42 -21.51 -14.13
N LEU A 35 -10.86 -21.06 -15.31
CA LEU A 35 -10.22 -19.97 -16.04
C LEU A 35 -10.39 -18.62 -15.33
N VAL A 36 -11.58 -18.33 -14.78
CA VAL A 36 -11.82 -17.15 -13.94
C VAL A 36 -10.95 -17.20 -12.68
N ALA A 37 -10.86 -18.36 -12.03
CA ALA A 37 -10.02 -18.52 -10.85
C ALA A 37 -8.54 -18.28 -11.16
N LEU A 38 -8.05 -18.82 -12.27
CA LEU A 38 -6.66 -18.62 -12.72
C LEU A 38 -6.41 -17.15 -13.08
N ALA A 39 -7.30 -16.52 -13.84
CA ALA A 39 -7.16 -15.12 -14.22
C ALA A 39 -7.19 -14.19 -13.00
N ALA A 40 -8.11 -14.41 -12.06
CA ALA A 40 -8.19 -13.65 -10.81
C ALA A 40 -6.93 -13.84 -9.96
N LEU A 41 -6.42 -15.06 -9.86
CA LEU A 41 -5.17 -15.34 -9.15
C LEU A 41 -4.00 -14.57 -9.78
N MET A 42 -3.86 -14.62 -11.10
CA MET A 42 -2.77 -13.94 -11.82
C MET A 42 -2.88 -12.41 -11.73
N VAL A 43 -4.09 -11.85 -11.72
CA VAL A 43 -4.31 -10.40 -11.57
C VAL A 43 -4.01 -9.92 -10.16
N VAL A 44 -4.44 -10.67 -9.13
CA VAL A 44 -4.31 -10.23 -7.73
C VAL A 44 -2.92 -10.49 -7.18
N VAL A 45 -2.36 -11.69 -7.44
CA VAL A 45 -1.09 -12.11 -6.85
C VAL A 45 0.09 -11.72 -7.76
N GLY A 46 -0.14 -11.65 -9.07
CA GLY A 46 0.91 -11.43 -10.05
C GLY A 46 1.70 -12.71 -10.37
N PRO A 47 2.25 -12.84 -11.59
CA PRO A 47 2.91 -14.07 -12.04
C PRO A 47 4.18 -14.41 -11.26
N GLY A 48 4.93 -13.40 -10.79
CA GLY A 48 6.16 -13.58 -10.01
C GLY A 48 5.90 -14.22 -8.64
N HIS A 49 4.89 -13.74 -7.91
CA HIS A 49 4.53 -14.28 -6.60
C HIS A 49 3.91 -15.67 -6.71
N VAL A 50 3.10 -15.95 -7.73
CA VAL A 50 2.57 -17.31 -7.96
C VAL A 50 3.72 -18.30 -8.17
N ARG A 51 4.74 -17.93 -8.96
CA ARG A 51 5.93 -18.74 -9.15
C ARG A 51 6.70 -18.95 -7.85
N ALA A 52 6.94 -17.88 -7.09
CA ALA A 52 7.65 -17.97 -5.82
C ALA A 52 6.93 -18.86 -4.80
N LEU A 53 5.60 -18.73 -4.68
CA LEU A 53 4.77 -19.62 -3.85
C LEU A 53 4.88 -21.08 -4.28
N LEU A 54 4.87 -21.35 -5.59
CA LEU A 54 5.01 -22.71 -6.13
C LEU A 54 6.39 -23.30 -5.82
N GLU A 55 7.45 -22.51 -5.96
CA GLU A 55 8.82 -22.92 -5.65
C GLU A 55 9.01 -23.19 -4.15
N VAL A 56 8.44 -22.36 -3.28
CA VAL A 56 8.46 -22.55 -1.81
C VAL A 56 7.71 -23.82 -1.41
N GLU A 57 6.53 -24.07 -1.97
CA GLU A 57 5.74 -25.26 -1.65
C GLU A 57 6.37 -26.56 -2.19
N LEU A 58 6.98 -26.50 -3.38
CA LEU A 58 7.76 -27.62 -3.91
C LEU A 58 8.96 -27.95 -3.02
N ALA A 59 9.57 -26.93 -2.39
CA ALA A 59 10.72 -27.10 -1.50
C ALA A 59 10.34 -27.59 -0.09
N GLN A 60 9.19 -27.16 0.44
CA GLN A 60 8.76 -27.49 1.81
C GLN A 60 7.95 -28.80 1.91
N GLY A 61 7.59 -29.39 0.77
CA GLY A 61 6.72 -30.56 0.71
C GLY A 61 5.26 -30.16 0.78
N TRP A 62 4.46 -30.67 -0.14
CA TRP A 62 3.06 -30.27 -0.27
C TRP A 62 2.26 -30.73 0.95
N VAL A 63 1.82 -29.79 1.79
CA VAL A 63 0.92 -30.05 2.93
C VAL A 63 -0.51 -29.63 2.54
N PRO A 64 -1.41 -30.56 2.18
CA PRO A 64 -2.73 -30.23 1.64
C PRO A 64 -3.60 -29.40 2.59
N GLU A 65 -3.45 -29.62 3.89
CA GLU A 65 -4.27 -29.00 4.93
C GLU A 65 -4.16 -27.46 4.97
N ARG A 66 -2.99 -26.90 4.60
CA ARG A 66 -2.79 -25.44 4.56
C ARG A 66 -3.51 -24.77 3.38
N TRP A 67 -3.63 -25.49 2.26
CA TRP A 67 -4.08 -24.93 0.98
C TRP A 67 -5.53 -25.22 0.65
N LEU A 68 -6.08 -26.32 1.18
CA LEU A 68 -7.40 -26.79 0.79
C LEU A 68 -8.50 -25.77 1.11
N GLY A 69 -8.42 -25.10 2.27
CA GLY A 69 -9.37 -24.05 2.67
C GLY A 69 -9.33 -22.83 1.72
N PRO A 70 -8.18 -22.15 1.58
CA PRO A 70 -8.06 -21.00 0.69
C PRO A 70 -8.38 -21.31 -0.78
N VAL A 71 -7.93 -22.45 -1.31
CA VAL A 71 -8.20 -22.85 -2.70
C VAL A 71 -9.69 -23.13 -2.90
N ALA A 72 -10.34 -23.83 -1.98
CA ALA A 72 -11.79 -24.06 -2.06
C ALA A 72 -12.57 -22.74 -2.01
N ALA A 73 -12.21 -21.83 -1.11
CA ALA A 73 -12.84 -20.51 -1.01
C ALA A 73 -12.67 -19.71 -2.32
N HIS A 74 -11.46 -19.69 -2.91
CA HIS A 74 -11.19 -19.03 -4.18
C HIS A 74 -12.00 -19.61 -5.34
N LEU A 75 -12.12 -20.94 -5.41
CA LEU A 75 -12.93 -21.62 -6.41
C LEU A 75 -14.42 -21.29 -6.26
N VAL A 76 -14.95 -21.21 -5.03
CA VAL A 76 -16.34 -20.81 -4.76
C VAL A 76 -16.59 -19.37 -5.20
N LEU A 77 -15.71 -18.44 -4.82
CA LEU A 77 -15.79 -17.03 -5.25
C LEU A 77 -15.75 -16.90 -6.78
N SER A 78 -14.84 -17.63 -7.43
CA SER A 78 -14.72 -17.65 -8.89
C SER A 78 -15.97 -18.21 -9.57
N ALA A 79 -16.60 -19.23 -8.98
CA ALA A 79 -17.87 -19.78 -9.46
C ALA A 79 -19.01 -18.75 -9.36
N LEU A 80 -19.07 -17.98 -8.27
CA LEU A 80 -20.06 -16.90 -8.09
C LEU A 80 -19.86 -15.76 -9.09
N VAL A 81 -18.62 -15.34 -9.33
CA VAL A 81 -18.29 -14.32 -10.34
C VAL A 81 -18.70 -14.80 -11.73
N TRP A 82 -18.36 -16.03 -12.09
CA TRP A 82 -18.77 -16.61 -13.36
C TRP A 82 -20.30 -16.70 -13.50
N ALA A 83 -21.01 -17.13 -12.46
CA ALA A 83 -22.47 -17.16 -12.44
C ALA A 83 -23.08 -15.77 -12.68
N LEU A 84 -22.48 -14.72 -12.09
CA LEU A 84 -22.90 -13.34 -12.27
C LEU A 84 -22.64 -12.84 -13.71
N ILE A 85 -21.50 -13.19 -14.32
CA ILE A 85 -21.21 -12.90 -15.73
C ILE A 85 -22.26 -13.56 -16.65
N VAL A 86 -22.59 -14.82 -16.40
CA VAL A 86 -23.62 -15.54 -17.18
C VAL A 86 -25.00 -14.90 -16.98
N ALA A 87 -25.37 -14.52 -15.76
CA ALA A 87 -26.62 -13.84 -15.47
C ALA A 87 -26.71 -12.47 -16.16
N ALA A 88 -25.65 -11.67 -16.09
CA ALA A 88 -25.56 -10.38 -16.77
C ALA A 88 -25.63 -10.53 -18.29
N GLY A 89 -24.91 -11.50 -18.86
CA GLY A 89 -24.96 -11.80 -20.29
C GLY A 89 -26.36 -12.21 -20.76
N ARG A 90 -27.09 -13.00 -19.95
CA ARG A 90 -28.49 -13.35 -20.24
C ARG A 90 -29.42 -12.14 -20.14
N ALA A 91 -29.25 -11.30 -19.12
CA ALA A 91 -30.02 -10.07 -18.96
C ALA A 91 -29.81 -9.13 -20.15
N LEU A 92 -28.56 -8.90 -20.57
CA LEU A 92 -28.21 -8.06 -21.72
C LEU A 92 -28.81 -8.57 -23.04
N ARG A 93 -28.80 -9.90 -23.26
CA ARG A 93 -29.48 -10.51 -24.43
C ARG A 93 -31.00 -10.34 -24.36
N GLY A 94 -31.58 -10.38 -23.16
CA GLY A 94 -33.00 -10.09 -22.95
C GLY A 94 -33.35 -8.62 -23.26
N PHE A 95 -32.46 -7.69 -22.91
CA PHE A 95 -32.64 -6.26 -23.24
C PHE A 95 -32.50 -5.97 -24.74
N SER A 96 -31.61 -6.67 -25.46
CA SER A 96 -31.43 -6.45 -26.90
C SER A 96 -32.55 -7.07 -27.75
N ALA A 97 -33.15 -8.19 -27.32
CA ALA A 97 -34.29 -8.81 -28.00
C ALA A 97 -35.61 -8.02 -27.85
N GLY A 98 -35.66 -7.05 -26.93
CA GLY A 98 -36.84 -6.25 -26.59
C GLY A 98 -36.84 -4.83 -27.15
N SER A 99 -36.22 -4.57 -28.31
CA SER A 99 -36.20 -3.24 -28.95
C SER A 99 -37.57 -2.81 -29.52
N ARG A 100 -38.58 -2.74 -28.65
CA ARG A 100 -39.70 -1.82 -28.85
C ARG A 100 -39.15 -0.41 -28.70
N SER A 101 -39.37 0.42 -29.72
CA SER A 101 -38.98 1.83 -29.78
C SER A 101 -39.12 2.53 -28.41
N PRO A 102 -38.05 3.08 -27.83
CA PRO A 102 -38.13 3.73 -26.52
C PRO A 102 -39.02 4.96 -26.63
N ARG A 103 -40.18 4.91 -25.98
CA ARG A 103 -40.99 6.10 -25.72
C ARG A 103 -40.16 6.99 -24.79
N LEU A 104 -39.71 8.13 -25.27
CA LEU A 104 -39.01 9.15 -24.49
C LEU A 104 -39.89 9.58 -23.31
N VAL A 105 -39.64 9.02 -22.13
CA VAL A 105 -40.22 9.53 -20.87
C VAL A 105 -39.33 10.66 -20.38
N ARG A 106 -39.78 11.89 -20.61
CA ARG A 106 -39.07 13.17 -20.44
C ARG A 106 -38.81 13.59 -18.98
N ALA A 107 -38.88 12.67 -18.01
CA ALA A 107 -38.92 13.01 -16.58
C ALA A 107 -37.70 12.53 -15.74
N ARG A 108 -36.73 11.82 -16.31
CA ARG A 108 -35.57 11.27 -15.56
C ARG A 108 -34.29 12.14 -15.59
N GLY A 109 -34.30 13.26 -16.31
CA GLY A 109 -33.12 14.15 -16.43
C GLY A 109 -32.86 15.02 -15.20
N ALA A 110 -33.91 15.37 -14.44
CA ALA A 110 -33.81 16.32 -13.33
C ALA A 110 -32.95 15.79 -12.16
N VAL A 111 -33.11 14.51 -11.81
CA VAL A 111 -32.32 13.86 -10.74
C VAL A 111 -30.85 13.77 -11.12
N ALA A 112 -30.56 13.49 -12.40
CA ALA A 112 -29.18 13.43 -12.89
C ALA A 112 -28.52 14.82 -12.85
N THR A 113 -29.24 15.88 -13.24
CA THR A 113 -28.73 17.26 -13.15
C THR A 113 -28.55 17.73 -11.71
N GLU A 114 -29.49 17.40 -10.81
CA GLU A 114 -29.38 17.74 -9.39
C GLU A 114 -28.19 17.01 -8.74
N THR A 115 -28.02 15.71 -9.04
CA THR A 115 -26.86 14.93 -8.58
C THR A 115 -25.55 15.53 -9.09
N LEU A 116 -25.51 15.97 -10.35
CA LEU A 116 -24.30 16.55 -10.96
C LEU A 116 -23.93 17.91 -10.34
N ILE A 117 -24.91 18.68 -9.88
CA ILE A 117 -24.68 19.95 -9.16
C ILE A 117 -24.24 19.69 -7.71
N VAL A 118 -24.86 18.73 -7.01
CA VAL A 118 -24.57 18.44 -5.59
C VAL A 118 -23.27 17.66 -5.42
N MET A 119 -22.93 16.78 -6.37
CA MET A 119 -21.79 15.87 -6.26
C MET A 119 -20.44 16.57 -6.07
N PRO A 120 -20.07 17.65 -6.79
CA PRO A 120 -18.83 18.37 -6.54
C PRO A 120 -18.71 18.93 -5.11
N VAL A 121 -19.80 19.49 -4.57
CA VAL A 121 -19.85 20.03 -3.21
C VAL A 121 -19.70 18.91 -2.19
N LEU A 122 -20.41 17.80 -2.40
CA LEU A 122 -20.30 16.61 -1.55
C LEU A 122 -18.89 16.03 -1.57
N LEU A 123 -18.29 15.87 -2.76
CA LEU A 123 -16.93 15.35 -2.91
C LEU A 123 -15.90 16.26 -2.25
N LEU A 124 -16.03 17.58 -2.40
CA LEU A 124 -15.15 18.55 -1.73
C LEU A 124 -15.27 18.44 -0.20
N LEU A 125 -16.48 18.29 0.33
CA LEU A 125 -16.70 18.12 1.77
C LEU A 125 -16.14 16.79 2.28
N VAL A 126 -16.39 15.68 1.58
CA VAL A 126 -15.89 14.35 1.96
C VAL A 126 -14.36 14.29 1.89
N PHE A 127 -13.75 14.76 0.80
CA PHE A 127 -12.28 14.80 0.67
C PHE A 127 -11.64 15.79 1.63
N GLY A 128 -12.29 16.92 1.91
CA GLY A 128 -11.84 17.88 2.91
C GLY A 128 -11.82 17.28 4.32
N LEU A 129 -12.91 16.60 4.72
CA LEU A 129 -12.98 15.91 6.01
C LEU A 129 -11.98 14.75 6.10
N ALA A 130 -11.82 13.98 5.03
CA ALA A 130 -10.82 12.91 4.96
C ALA A 130 -9.40 13.45 5.10
N GLN A 131 -9.05 14.53 4.39
CA GLN A 131 -7.74 15.17 4.53
C GLN A 131 -7.53 15.73 5.93
N LEU A 132 -8.53 16.37 6.53
CA LEU A 132 -8.45 16.89 7.89
C LEU A 132 -8.18 15.77 8.90
N ALA A 133 -8.82 14.61 8.74
CA ALA A 133 -8.55 13.43 9.57
C ALA A 133 -7.11 12.95 9.42
N VAL A 134 -6.59 12.85 8.19
CA VAL A 134 -5.19 12.45 7.92
C VAL A 134 -4.20 13.45 8.52
N VAL A 135 -4.45 14.77 8.37
CA VAL A 135 -3.61 15.82 8.97
C VAL A 135 -3.62 15.74 10.49
N ASN A 136 -4.76 15.45 11.12
CA ASN A 136 -4.84 15.29 12.57
C ASN A 136 -4.05 14.06 13.06
N ILE A 137 -4.17 12.93 12.36
CA ILE A 137 -3.36 11.73 12.65
C ILE A 137 -1.87 12.05 12.51
N ALA A 138 -1.47 12.74 11.43
CA ALA A 138 -0.09 13.17 11.23
C ALA A 138 0.38 14.11 12.34
N GLY A 139 -0.47 15.04 12.80
CA GLY A 139 -0.18 15.93 13.93
C GLY A 139 0.04 15.19 15.25
N MET A 140 -0.76 14.17 15.55
CA MET A 140 -0.57 13.32 16.72
C MET A 140 0.72 12.49 16.62
N LEU A 141 0.99 11.88 15.46
CA LEU A 141 2.22 11.11 15.25
C LEU A 141 3.46 12.00 15.25
N ALA A 142 3.38 13.25 14.80
CA ALA A 142 4.48 14.21 14.89
C ALA A 142 4.84 14.55 16.33
N ASN A 143 3.85 14.64 17.24
CA ASN A 143 4.14 14.79 18.68
C ASN A 143 4.92 13.58 19.20
N TYR A 144 4.48 12.37 18.86
CA TYR A 144 5.17 11.15 19.25
C TYR A 144 6.58 11.05 18.63
N ALA A 145 6.72 11.44 17.36
CA ALA A 145 7.99 11.47 16.66
C ALA A 145 8.99 12.44 17.28
N ALA A 146 8.54 13.63 17.71
CA ALA A 146 9.38 14.58 18.43
C ALA A 146 9.87 14.01 19.77
N ILE A 147 9.02 13.28 20.50
CA ILE A 147 9.44 12.57 21.72
C ILE A 147 10.48 11.49 21.41
N GLN A 148 10.29 10.69 20.37
CA GLN A 148 11.25 9.65 19.98
C GLN A 148 12.59 10.25 19.51
N ALA A 149 12.55 11.32 18.71
CA ALA A 149 13.74 12.07 18.31
C ALA A 149 14.46 12.67 19.51
N GLY A 150 13.74 13.36 20.40
CA GLY A 150 14.35 13.98 21.58
C GLY A 150 14.92 12.95 22.55
N ARG A 151 14.30 11.77 22.70
CA ARG A 151 14.90 10.66 23.46
C ARG A 151 16.17 10.12 22.81
N ALA A 152 16.19 10.01 21.48
CA ALA A 152 17.40 9.61 20.76
C ALA A 152 18.52 10.63 20.97
N VAL A 153 18.24 11.94 20.83
CA VAL A 153 19.22 12.99 21.14
C VAL A 153 19.67 12.91 22.59
N TRP A 154 18.74 12.77 23.53
CA TRP A 154 19.06 12.69 24.96
C TRP A 154 19.98 11.51 25.29
N VAL A 155 19.84 10.36 24.63
CA VAL A 155 20.71 9.20 24.80
C VAL A 155 22.08 9.41 24.16
N TRP A 156 22.12 9.92 22.93
CA TRP A 156 23.35 9.92 22.11
C TRP A 156 24.16 11.22 22.16
N HIS A 157 23.55 12.36 22.47
CA HIS A 157 24.27 13.64 22.56
C HIS A 157 25.39 13.62 23.60
N PRO A 158 25.23 13.07 24.82
CA PRO A 158 26.33 13.05 25.79
C PRO A 158 27.60 12.37 25.26
N GLU A 159 27.49 11.42 24.33
CA GLU A 159 28.63 10.73 23.71
C GLU A 159 29.43 11.61 22.73
N THR A 160 28.86 12.73 22.26
CA THR A 160 29.56 13.69 21.40
C THR A 160 30.51 14.60 22.18
N GLN A 161 30.32 14.72 23.50
CA GLN A 161 31.12 15.60 24.34
C GLN A 161 32.38 14.89 24.85
N PRO A 162 33.56 15.54 24.82
CA PRO A 162 34.77 14.99 25.41
C PRO A 162 34.64 15.02 26.94
N LEU A 163 34.50 13.85 27.56
CA LEU A 163 34.61 13.70 29.01
C LEU A 163 36.08 13.51 29.39
N ASN A 164 36.64 14.48 30.11
CA ASN A 164 37.93 14.42 30.82
C ASN A 164 39.05 13.64 30.09
N ASP A 165 39.63 14.27 29.06
CA ASP A 165 40.87 13.85 28.37
C ASP A 165 40.81 12.62 27.44
N GLN A 166 39.64 12.08 27.13
CA GLN A 166 39.49 11.15 26.00
C GLN A 166 38.59 11.78 24.94
N SER A 167 39.09 11.84 23.71
CA SER A 167 38.36 12.30 22.52
C SER A 167 36.94 11.72 22.48
N ALA A 168 35.96 12.51 22.01
CA ALA A 168 34.55 12.14 21.85
C ALA A 168 34.38 10.63 21.73
N ARG A 169 33.76 10.01 22.74
CA ARG A 169 33.78 8.55 22.91
C ARG A 169 33.36 7.90 21.59
N ARG A 170 34.23 7.05 21.05
CA ARG A 170 33.95 6.16 19.90
C ARG A 170 33.62 6.87 18.56
N GLY A 171 33.94 8.15 18.38
CA GLY A 171 33.75 8.82 17.08
C GLY A 171 32.28 9.08 16.73
N VAL A 172 31.40 9.19 17.73
CA VAL A 172 30.01 9.63 17.55
C VAL A 172 30.02 11.12 17.23
N SER A 173 29.66 11.48 15.99
CA SER A 173 29.50 12.86 15.58
C SER A 173 28.10 13.38 15.91
N GLU A 174 27.93 14.70 15.99
CA GLU A 174 26.62 15.33 16.11
C GLU A 174 25.69 14.95 14.94
N GLU A 175 26.25 14.82 13.74
CA GLU A 175 25.52 14.35 12.55
C GLU A 175 24.95 12.94 12.77
N MET A 176 25.70 12.04 13.41
CA MET A 176 25.22 10.70 13.76
C MET A 176 24.06 10.76 14.75
N VAL A 177 24.11 11.66 15.73
CA VAL A 177 23.01 11.87 16.69
C VAL A 177 21.75 12.36 15.98
N ILE A 178 21.88 13.35 15.09
CA ILE A 178 20.78 13.88 14.28
C ILE A 178 20.19 12.78 13.40
N ASP A 179 21.04 11.97 12.77
CA ASP A 179 20.62 10.85 11.92
C ASP A 179 19.85 9.77 12.69
N HIS A 180 20.32 9.42 13.91
CA HIS A 180 19.57 8.55 14.82
C HIS A 180 18.22 9.14 15.23
N ALA A 181 18.17 10.43 15.58
CA ALA A 181 16.94 11.10 15.94
C ALA A 181 15.95 11.16 14.77
N ARG A 182 16.44 11.46 13.57
CA ARG A 182 15.66 11.46 12.32
C ARG A 182 15.13 10.08 11.98
N ALA A 183 15.92 9.02 12.11
CA ALA A 183 15.47 7.65 11.87
C ALA A 183 14.37 7.18 12.85
N GLN A 184 14.48 7.54 14.13
CA GLN A 184 13.44 7.23 15.13
C GLN A 184 12.15 8.00 14.87
N ALA A 185 12.25 9.29 14.52
CA ALA A 185 11.11 10.08 14.10
C ALA A 185 10.44 9.51 12.83
N ALA A 186 11.23 9.12 11.83
CA ALA A 186 10.75 8.53 10.59
C ALA A 186 9.96 7.24 10.84
N ALA A 187 10.44 6.38 11.73
CA ALA A 187 9.73 5.15 12.12
C ALA A 187 8.35 5.46 12.75
N ALA A 188 8.27 6.50 13.58
CA ALA A 188 7.01 6.98 14.17
C ALA A 188 6.05 7.59 13.12
N LEU A 189 6.59 8.24 12.09
CA LEU A 189 5.81 8.92 11.03
C LEU A 189 5.49 8.03 9.82
N ALA A 190 6.11 6.85 9.71
CA ALA A 190 5.90 5.93 8.60
C ALA A 190 4.41 5.60 8.32
N PRO A 191 3.50 5.45 9.31
CA PRO A 191 2.10 5.18 9.04
C PRO A 191 1.40 6.25 8.17
N VAL A 192 1.75 7.53 8.36
CA VAL A 192 1.16 8.68 7.64
C VAL A 192 1.96 9.10 6.41
N ALA A 193 3.11 8.48 6.16
CA ALA A 193 3.84 8.68 4.92
C ALA A 193 3.06 8.07 3.74
N PRO A 194 3.13 8.67 2.53
CA PRO A 194 2.60 8.07 1.31
C PRO A 194 3.19 6.67 1.08
N GLY A 195 2.38 5.76 0.52
CA GLY A 195 2.75 4.36 0.30
C GLY A 195 3.82 4.16 -0.77
N ASP A 196 3.86 5.04 -1.76
CA ASP A 196 4.77 4.93 -2.90
C ASP A 196 5.57 6.22 -3.06
N HIS A 197 6.88 6.08 -3.19
CA HIS A 197 7.80 7.18 -3.43
C HIS A 197 8.89 6.72 -4.39
N GLN A 198 9.33 7.64 -5.24
CA GLN A 198 10.51 7.42 -6.06
C GLN A 198 11.71 7.50 -5.12
N MET A 199 12.50 6.44 -5.04
CA MET A 199 13.84 6.61 -4.50
C MET A 199 14.70 7.22 -5.61
N SER A 200 15.15 8.46 -5.43
CA SER A 200 16.33 8.90 -6.17
C SER A 200 17.53 8.14 -5.61
N ASN A 201 18.23 7.44 -6.50
CA ASN A 201 19.37 6.56 -6.19
C ASN A 201 20.25 7.09 -5.05
N GLY A 202 20.24 6.41 -3.91
CA GLY A 202 21.23 6.57 -2.85
C GLY A 202 20.91 7.56 -1.73
N GLU A 203 19.71 8.14 -1.66
CA GLU A 203 19.35 8.98 -0.50
C GLU A 203 18.95 8.10 0.71
N GLY A 204 19.87 7.94 1.65
CA GLY A 204 19.61 7.27 2.93
C GLY A 204 20.88 7.09 3.76
N SER A 205 20.72 7.03 5.08
CA SER A 205 21.81 6.75 6.00
C SER A 205 21.91 5.27 6.36
N ALA A 206 23.07 4.83 6.85
CA ALA A 206 23.24 3.48 7.40
C ALA A 206 22.29 3.20 8.57
N VAL A 207 21.88 4.24 9.32
CA VAL A 207 20.89 4.12 10.39
C VAL A 207 19.50 3.86 9.80
N LEU A 208 19.10 4.58 8.75
CA LEU A 208 17.84 4.34 8.05
C LEU A 208 17.80 2.93 7.46
N GLU A 209 18.89 2.45 6.85
CA GLU A 209 18.99 1.10 6.30
C GLU A 209 18.75 0.03 7.37
N ARG A 210 19.42 0.14 8.53
CA ARG A 210 19.18 -0.77 9.66
C ARG A 210 17.74 -0.69 10.18
N MET A 211 17.19 0.51 10.31
CA MET A 211 15.80 0.69 10.78
C MET A 211 14.79 0.06 9.82
N ARG A 212 14.99 0.22 8.51
CA ARG A 212 14.19 -0.44 7.46
C ARG A 212 14.17 -1.94 7.63
N VAL A 213 15.35 -2.55 7.75
CA VAL A 213 15.49 -3.99 7.95
C VAL A 213 14.71 -4.45 9.19
N MET A 214 14.87 -3.77 10.32
CA MET A 214 14.20 -4.15 11.56
C MET A 214 12.67 -4.04 11.45
N MET A 215 12.16 -2.97 10.83
CA MET A 215 10.72 -2.80 10.63
C MET A 215 10.15 -3.82 9.64
N MET A 216 10.85 -4.13 8.56
CA MET A 216 10.42 -5.17 7.62
C MET A 216 10.44 -6.55 8.27
N ALA A 217 11.49 -6.88 9.01
CA ALA A 217 11.63 -8.16 9.69
C ALA A 217 10.50 -8.39 10.72
N SER A 218 10.05 -7.32 11.40
CA SER A 218 8.92 -7.41 12.35
C SER A 218 7.57 -7.77 11.71
N GLN A 219 7.46 -7.72 10.38
CA GLN A 219 6.23 -8.04 9.64
C GLN A 219 6.22 -9.47 9.10
N ILE A 220 7.30 -10.22 9.28
CA ILE A 220 7.42 -11.61 8.85
C ILE A 220 7.14 -12.49 10.06
N GLU A 221 6.17 -13.40 9.94
CA GLU A 221 5.72 -14.27 11.04
C GLU A 221 6.83 -15.24 11.52
N SER A 222 7.82 -15.51 10.68
CA SER A 222 9.02 -16.28 11.00
C SER A 222 10.21 -15.69 10.26
N PRO A 223 10.82 -14.61 10.77
CA PRO A 223 11.95 -13.99 10.09
C PRO A 223 13.08 -15.03 10.05
N PRO A 224 13.67 -15.31 8.88
CA PRO A 224 14.85 -16.16 8.83
C PRO A 224 15.95 -15.54 9.70
N ASN A 225 16.82 -16.40 10.25
CA ASN A 225 17.98 -15.95 11.04
C ASN A 225 18.89 -14.95 10.29
N ASP A 226 18.74 -14.86 8.96
CA ASP A 226 19.38 -13.88 8.09
C ASP A 226 18.35 -12.86 7.54
N SER A 227 17.79 -12.06 8.44
CA SER A 227 16.80 -11.01 8.10
C SER A 227 17.42 -9.84 7.33
N GLY A 228 18.75 -9.70 7.36
CA GLY A 228 19.48 -8.69 6.59
C GLY A 228 19.46 -8.96 5.08
N ARG A 229 19.54 -10.23 4.67
CA ARG A 229 19.55 -10.60 3.24
C ARG A 229 18.24 -10.35 2.51
N LEU A 230 17.11 -10.41 3.22
CA LEU A 230 15.78 -10.16 2.67
C LEU A 230 15.63 -8.74 2.10
N VAL A 231 16.36 -7.76 2.65
CA VAL A 231 16.27 -6.35 2.20
C VAL A 231 17.07 -6.08 0.93
N GLY A 232 18.16 -6.82 0.71
CA GLY A 232 18.94 -6.70 -0.52
C GLY A 232 18.18 -7.17 -1.77
N GLU A 233 17.19 -8.04 -1.60
CA GLU A 233 16.36 -8.58 -2.69
C GLU A 233 15.05 -7.79 -2.92
N VAL A 234 14.61 -6.94 -1.99
CA VAL A 234 13.48 -6.02 -2.25
C VAL A 234 13.98 -4.91 -3.15
N GLY A 235 13.84 -5.14 -4.46
CA GLY A 235 14.20 -4.19 -5.50
C GLY A 235 13.53 -2.85 -5.25
N PHE A 236 14.32 -1.84 -4.92
CA PHE A 236 13.90 -0.44 -4.94
C PHE A 236 13.90 0.06 -6.39
N GLU A 237 13.16 -0.63 -7.26
CA GLU A 237 12.95 -0.13 -8.61
C GLU A 237 12.32 1.25 -8.52
N ALA A 238 12.80 2.18 -9.36
CA ALA A 238 12.34 3.55 -9.37
C ALA A 238 10.83 3.55 -9.60
N ALA A 239 10.08 3.97 -8.58
CA ALA A 239 8.64 4.17 -8.74
C ALA A 239 8.42 5.14 -9.90
N THR A 240 7.40 4.92 -10.71
CA THR A 240 7.00 5.79 -11.82
C THR A 240 5.98 6.82 -11.34
N ASN A 241 5.67 7.84 -12.13
CA ASN A 241 4.58 8.78 -11.80
C ASN A 241 3.21 8.08 -11.70
N GLU A 242 3.04 6.91 -12.31
CA GLU A 242 1.85 6.08 -12.16
C GLU A 242 1.71 5.47 -10.74
N ASP A 243 2.83 5.33 -10.03
CA ASP A 243 2.88 4.86 -8.64
C ASP A 243 2.44 5.91 -7.62
N ALA A 244 2.30 7.18 -8.02
CA ALA A 244 1.81 8.23 -7.12
C ALA A 244 0.30 8.16 -6.86
N ALA A 245 -0.44 7.28 -7.55
CA ALA A 245 -1.89 7.19 -7.48
C ALA A 245 -2.38 6.58 -6.16
N PHE A 246 -3.44 7.16 -5.58
CA PHE A 246 -4.01 6.73 -4.30
C PHE A 246 -4.37 5.24 -4.24
N TRP A 247 -4.83 4.66 -5.34
CA TRP A 247 -5.24 3.25 -5.40
C TRP A 247 -4.05 2.28 -5.26
N ARG A 248 -2.84 2.64 -5.71
CA ARG A 248 -1.64 1.80 -5.52
C ARG A 248 -1.17 1.81 -4.06
N ALA A 249 -1.40 2.90 -3.34
CA ALA A 249 -1.11 2.99 -1.91
C ALA A 249 -1.91 1.99 -1.05
N LEU A 250 -3.00 1.42 -1.58
CA LEU A 250 -3.84 0.43 -0.90
C LEU A 250 -3.51 -1.01 -1.32
N ASP A 251 -3.36 -1.31 -2.61
CA ASP A 251 -3.37 -2.70 -3.10
C ASP A 251 -2.16 -3.10 -3.99
N GLY A 252 -1.18 -2.22 -4.23
CA GLY A 252 -0.13 -2.46 -5.25
C GLY A 252 1.11 -3.25 -4.80
N SER A 253 1.48 -3.20 -3.51
CA SER A 253 2.75 -3.74 -2.99
C SER A 253 2.56 -4.58 -1.73
N SER A 254 3.51 -5.49 -1.50
CA SER A 254 3.56 -6.31 -0.28
C SER A 254 3.74 -5.42 0.97
N PHE A 255 3.26 -5.88 2.13
CA PHE A 255 3.38 -5.13 3.39
C PHE A 255 4.83 -4.74 3.74
N PRO A 256 5.82 -5.65 3.64
CA PRO A 256 7.23 -5.31 3.93
C PRO A 256 7.80 -4.26 2.98
N GLU A 257 7.53 -4.38 1.68
CA GLU A 257 7.96 -3.42 0.67
C GLU A 257 7.36 -2.03 0.91
N ARG A 258 6.06 -1.97 1.19
CA ARG A 258 5.35 -0.74 1.53
C ARG A 258 5.90 -0.08 2.78
N THR A 259 6.28 -0.88 3.77
CA THR A 259 6.86 -0.39 5.03
C THR A 259 8.22 0.24 4.78
N SER A 260 9.07 -0.43 4.01
CA SER A 260 10.36 0.10 3.57
C SER A 260 10.23 1.44 2.82
N ARG A 261 9.22 1.53 1.94
CA ARG A 261 8.93 2.75 1.20
C ARG A 261 8.45 3.88 2.10
N LYS A 262 7.47 3.59 2.96
CA LYS A 262 6.90 4.56 3.89
C LYS A 262 7.92 5.13 4.87
N ILE A 263 8.78 4.28 5.45
CA ILE A 263 9.80 4.76 6.39
C ILE A 263 10.87 5.59 5.67
N THR A 264 11.28 5.20 4.45
CA THR A 264 12.24 6.00 3.69
C THR A 264 11.65 7.36 3.36
N PHE A 265 10.42 7.40 2.85
CA PHE A 265 9.77 8.68 2.59
C PHE A 265 9.63 9.50 3.87
N ALA A 266 9.20 8.90 4.98
CA ALA A 266 9.10 9.58 6.27
C ALA A 266 10.45 10.18 6.68
N PHE A 267 11.55 9.46 6.47
CA PHE A 267 12.89 9.94 6.76
C PHE A 267 13.25 11.15 5.89
N LEU A 268 13.07 11.06 4.58
CA LEU A 268 13.36 12.16 3.65
C LEU A 268 12.46 13.38 3.90
N ALA A 269 11.23 13.16 4.35
CA ALA A 269 10.26 14.21 4.67
C ALA A 269 10.45 14.84 6.05
N THR A 270 11.31 14.27 6.91
CA THR A 270 11.53 14.73 8.27
C THR A 270 12.89 15.40 8.37
N ASP A 271 12.92 16.66 8.81
CA ASP A 271 14.13 17.36 9.20
C ASP A 271 14.20 17.39 10.74
N VAL A 272 15.37 17.13 11.31
CA VAL A 272 15.60 17.15 12.75
C VAL A 272 16.80 18.05 13.06
N GLU A 273 16.61 18.95 14.02
CA GLU A 273 17.64 19.83 14.56
C GLU A 273 17.84 19.52 16.04
N LEU A 274 19.10 19.46 16.46
CA LEU A 274 19.46 19.34 17.87
C LEU A 274 19.22 20.68 18.57
N VAL A 275 18.50 20.65 19.68
CA VAL A 275 18.23 21.85 20.49
C VAL A 275 18.85 21.66 21.86
N SER A 276 19.71 22.60 22.25
CA SER A 276 20.31 22.67 23.59
C SER A 276 20.02 24.04 24.21
N ARG A 277 19.40 24.05 25.39
CA ARG A 277 19.00 25.26 26.13
C ARG A 277 19.38 25.12 27.60
N GLY A 278 20.56 25.63 27.97
CA GLY A 278 21.07 25.52 29.33
C GLY A 278 21.27 24.05 29.71
N ASP A 279 20.54 23.60 30.72
CA ASP A 279 20.58 22.22 31.22
C ASP A 279 19.58 21.30 30.51
N GLU A 280 18.99 21.71 29.40
CA GLU A 280 18.04 20.91 28.61
C GLU A 280 18.59 20.59 27.22
N VAL A 281 18.32 19.38 26.75
CA VAL A 281 18.71 18.85 25.45
C VAL A 281 17.56 18.11 24.80
N GLY A 282 17.41 18.23 23.49
CA GLY A 282 16.41 17.48 22.75
C GLY A 282 16.42 17.76 21.25
N ALA A 283 15.26 17.65 20.63
CA ALA A 283 15.12 17.77 19.18
C ALA A 283 13.97 18.70 18.79
N SER A 284 14.22 19.54 17.79
CA SER A 284 13.19 20.19 16.98
C SER A 284 13.01 19.39 15.70
N LEU A 285 11.79 18.93 15.45
CA LEU A 285 11.41 18.11 14.31
C LEU A 285 10.51 18.93 13.40
N THR A 286 10.78 18.93 12.09
CA THR A 286 9.86 19.43 11.06
C THR A 286 9.53 18.31 10.10
N TYR A 287 8.26 17.91 10.04
CA TYR A 287 7.78 16.91 9.10
C TYR A 287 6.98 17.55 7.97
N ARG A 288 7.37 17.27 6.73
CA ARG A 288 6.66 17.69 5.52
C ARG A 288 5.60 16.65 5.17
N HIS A 289 4.40 16.84 5.69
CA HIS A 289 3.30 15.92 5.48
C HIS A 289 2.68 16.10 4.08
N TYR A 290 2.62 15.04 3.30
CA TYR A 290 2.04 15.05 1.95
C TYR A 290 0.51 15.13 1.99
N ILE A 291 -0.07 16.06 1.22
CA ILE A 291 -1.52 16.22 1.09
C ILE A 291 -2.02 15.28 -0.01
N ALA A 292 -2.78 14.27 0.38
CA ALA A 292 -3.18 13.18 -0.52
C ALA A 292 -4.21 13.61 -1.57
N PHE A 293 -5.11 14.52 -1.22
CA PHE A 293 -6.18 14.97 -2.11
C PHE A 293 -5.75 16.22 -2.89
N PRO A 294 -5.62 16.15 -4.24
CA PRO A 294 -5.10 17.26 -5.04
C PRO A 294 -5.88 18.57 -4.89
N LEU A 295 -7.21 18.49 -4.79
CA LEU A 295 -8.06 19.68 -4.63
C LEU A 295 -7.78 20.39 -3.30
N VAL A 296 -7.55 19.63 -2.23
CA VAL A 296 -7.21 20.17 -0.91
C VAL A 296 -5.77 20.72 -0.94
N GLY A 297 -4.85 20.00 -1.58
CA GLY A 297 -3.45 20.42 -1.75
C GLY A 297 -3.30 21.71 -2.56
N ALA A 298 -4.13 21.91 -3.58
CA ALA A 298 -4.14 23.15 -4.36
C ALA A 298 -4.59 24.38 -3.56
N ILE A 299 -5.42 24.19 -2.52
CA ILE A 299 -5.98 25.28 -1.70
C ILE A 299 -5.10 25.55 -0.48
N PHE A 300 -4.64 24.49 0.20
CA PHE A 300 -4.01 24.58 1.53
C PHE A 300 -2.55 24.11 1.56
N GLY A 301 -2.05 23.53 0.47
CA GLY A 301 -0.71 22.95 0.44
C GLY A 301 0.33 23.87 -0.18
N GLU A 302 1.55 23.72 0.30
CA GLU A 302 2.74 24.33 -0.29
C GLU A 302 3.32 23.37 -1.34
N GLN A 303 3.59 23.88 -2.54
CA GLN A 303 4.25 23.07 -3.57
C GLN A 303 5.71 22.86 -3.19
N SER A 304 6.11 21.61 -3.00
CA SER A 304 7.47 21.22 -2.64
C SER A 304 7.83 19.87 -3.26
N SER A 305 9.09 19.46 -3.10
CA SER A 305 9.56 18.13 -3.51
C SER A 305 10.29 17.47 -2.34
N VAL A 306 9.96 16.21 -2.08
CA VAL A 306 10.58 15.39 -1.03
C VAL A 306 10.96 14.05 -1.63
N GLY A 307 12.26 13.71 -1.59
CA GLY A 307 12.77 12.45 -2.17
C GLY A 307 12.35 12.28 -3.64
N GLY A 308 12.55 13.31 -4.46
CA GLY A 308 12.11 13.33 -5.87
C GLY A 308 10.61 13.45 -6.11
N ARG A 309 9.75 13.27 -5.10
CA ARG A 309 8.29 13.40 -5.24
C ARG A 309 7.85 14.85 -5.10
N SER A 310 7.42 15.44 -6.19
CA SER A 310 6.75 16.75 -6.20
C SER A 310 5.29 16.63 -5.75
N GLY A 311 4.81 17.62 -5.01
CA GLY A 311 3.42 17.67 -4.59
C GLY A 311 3.10 18.78 -3.61
N SER A 312 1.89 18.74 -3.06
CA SER A 312 1.42 19.65 -2.03
C SER A 312 1.75 19.11 -0.64
N PHE A 313 2.44 19.89 0.18
CA PHE A 313 2.88 19.52 1.52
C PHE A 313 2.39 20.51 2.56
N SER A 314 2.28 20.05 3.81
CA SER A 314 2.07 20.86 5.00
C SER A 314 3.19 20.57 5.99
N ALA A 315 3.90 21.60 6.43
CA ALA A 315 4.93 21.45 7.47
C ALA A 315 4.30 21.30 8.85
N ILE A 316 4.77 20.34 9.63
CA ILE A 316 4.38 20.11 11.03
C ILE A 316 5.66 20.17 11.86
N THR A 317 5.82 21.25 12.62
CA THR A 317 6.99 21.44 13.50
C THR A 317 6.64 21.15 14.95
N ARG A 318 7.49 20.38 15.63
CA ARG A 318 7.35 19.98 17.03
C ARG A 318 8.70 19.96 17.71
N GLU A 319 8.75 20.36 18.97
CA GLU A 319 9.97 20.37 19.76
C GLU A 319 9.74 19.56 21.04
N PHE A 320 10.76 18.80 21.44
CA PHE A 320 10.76 18.08 22.71
C PHE A 320 12.14 18.17 23.36
N LEU A 321 12.17 18.60 24.62
CA LEU A 321 13.38 18.80 25.43
C LEU A 321 13.32 17.95 26.69
N LEU A 322 14.49 17.50 27.14
CA LEU A 322 14.70 16.77 28.39
C LEU A 322 15.88 17.38 29.17
N PRO A 323 15.91 17.29 30.50
CA PRO A 323 17.10 17.65 31.26
C PRO A 323 18.32 16.85 30.79
N ALA A 324 19.44 17.51 30.53
CA ALA A 324 20.68 16.92 30.07
C ALA A 324 21.22 15.91 31.10
N GLN A 325 21.85 14.84 30.59
CA GLN A 325 22.45 13.85 31.45
C GLN A 325 23.69 14.43 32.15
N VAL A 326 23.69 14.43 33.48
CA VAL A 326 24.78 15.00 34.29
C VAL A 326 26.03 14.11 34.24
N GLN A 327 25.87 12.80 34.03
CA GLN A 327 26.96 11.82 33.86
C GLN A 327 26.48 10.66 32.96
N PRO A 328 26.81 10.62 31.66
CA PRO A 328 26.61 9.41 30.87
C PRO A 328 27.42 8.26 31.47
N ASN A 329 26.91 7.02 31.38
CA ASN A 329 27.52 5.83 31.99
C ASN A 329 29.05 5.80 31.80
N ALA A 330 29.79 5.76 32.90
CA ALA A 330 31.26 5.79 32.87
C ALA A 330 31.82 4.56 32.14
N GLU A 331 31.14 3.43 32.26
CA GLU A 331 31.49 2.15 31.67
C GLU A 331 30.78 1.94 30.34
N THR A 332 31.55 1.57 29.33
CA THR A 332 31.01 1.13 28.06
C THR A 332 30.31 -0.23 28.23
N PRO A 333 29.08 -0.43 27.71
CA PRO A 333 28.49 -1.76 27.66
C PRO A 333 29.42 -2.68 26.85
N GLU A 334 29.78 -3.83 27.43
CA GLU A 334 30.49 -4.90 26.73
C GLU A 334 29.59 -5.37 25.58
N LEU A 335 30.12 -5.30 24.35
CA LEU A 335 29.46 -5.81 23.14
C LEU A 335 29.85 -7.26 22.90
#